data_AF-A0A443LLA7-F1
#
_entry.id   AF-A0A443LLA7-F1
#
_cell.length_a   1.000
_cell.length_b   1.000
_cell.length_c   1.000
_cell.angle_alpha   90.00
_cell.angle_beta   90.00
_cell.angle_gamma   90.00
#
_symmetry.space_group_name_H-M   'P 1'
#
loop_
_entity.id
_entity.type
_entity.pdbx_description
1 polymer ?
#
loop_
_entity_poly.entity_id
_entity_poly.type
_entity_poly.pdbx_seq_one_letter_code
_entity_poly.pdbx_strand_id
1 'polypeptide(L)'
;MSRRRIFEGGSVAVCAFCQSDAELCASHSIPDGFFRLISRQNSGKLIQIPAGAGNIHFSNETGKAKLLCKVCEAYFNKEFDSPLVNAFKMWDLQIIERGLTAGYNFSTEHIAQALASIFWSEHLPENWTVTEATI
;
A
#
# COMPACT_ATOMS: atom_id res chain seq x y z
N MET A 1 -2.38 -15.02 29.82
CA MET A 1 -1.26 -15.91 29.42
C MET A 1 -1.20 -15.99 27.90
N SER A 2 -0.45 -15.10 27.25
CA SER A 2 -0.30 -15.09 25.78
C SER A 2 0.80 -16.08 25.39
N ARG A 3 0.42 -17.22 24.81
CA ARG A 3 1.35 -18.23 24.30
C ARG A 3 1.86 -17.78 22.93
N ARG A 4 3.06 -17.19 22.87
CA ARG A 4 3.78 -17.00 21.60
C ARG A 4 4.19 -18.37 21.07
N ARG A 5 3.67 -18.76 19.91
CA ARG A 5 4.17 -19.92 19.14
C ARG A 5 5.08 -19.38 18.04
N ILE A 6 6.37 -19.66 18.16
CA ILE A 6 7.38 -19.38 17.14
C ILE A 6 7.37 -20.59 16.20
N PHE A 7 6.89 -20.41 14.97
CA PHE A 7 7.15 -21.34 13.88
C PHE A 7 8.45 -20.90 13.18
N GLU A 8 9.28 -21.85 12.78
CA GLU A 8 10.60 -21.60 12.21
C GLU A 8 10.53 -20.61 11.03
N GLY A 9 11.16 -19.44 11.20
CA GLY A 9 11.47 -18.49 10.11
C GLY A 9 10.68 -17.18 10.05
N GLY A 10 9.55 -17.04 10.75
CA GLY A 10 8.74 -15.81 10.72
C GLY A 10 7.90 -15.62 11.99
N SER A 11 7.91 -14.42 12.57
CA SER A 11 6.98 -14.10 13.67
C SER A 11 5.54 -14.09 13.15
N VAL A 12 4.73 -15.04 13.63
CA VAL A 12 3.29 -15.06 13.37
C VAL A 12 2.65 -13.86 14.09
N ALA A 13 1.82 -13.10 13.37
CA ALA A 13 1.05 -11.99 13.89
C ALA A 13 -0.41 -12.09 13.39
N VAL A 14 -1.28 -11.26 13.94
CA VAL A 14 -2.71 -11.27 13.59
C VAL A 14 -2.93 -10.38 12.39
N CYS A 15 -3.55 -10.92 11.34
CA CYS A 15 -3.92 -10.15 10.15
C CYS A 15 -4.97 -9.09 10.49
N ALA A 16 -4.75 -7.85 10.03
CA ALA A 16 -5.63 -6.74 10.33
C ALA A 16 -7.06 -6.87 9.83
N PHE A 17 -7.23 -7.60 8.73
CA PHE A 17 -8.52 -7.75 8.09
C PHE A 17 -9.25 -9.01 8.54
N CYS A 18 -8.63 -10.19 8.38
CA CYS A 18 -9.31 -11.45 8.71
C CYS A 18 -9.16 -11.89 10.17
N GLN A 19 -8.34 -11.20 10.97
CA GLN A 19 -8.11 -11.51 12.39
C GLN A 19 -7.54 -12.90 12.66
N SER A 20 -7.03 -13.58 11.63
CA SER A 20 -6.36 -14.87 11.76
C SER A 20 -4.86 -14.71 11.98
N ASP A 21 -4.29 -15.62 12.77
CA ASP A 21 -2.85 -15.80 12.91
C ASP A 21 -2.23 -16.17 11.55
N ALA A 22 -1.30 -15.34 11.06
CA ALA A 22 -0.64 -15.56 9.78
C ALA A 22 0.73 -14.86 9.72
N GLU A 23 1.52 -15.22 8.71
CA GLU A 23 2.65 -14.38 8.31
C GLU A 23 2.12 -13.14 7.59
N LEU A 24 2.50 -11.96 8.09
CA LEU A 24 2.11 -10.68 7.52
C LEU A 24 3.08 -10.26 6.41
N CYS A 25 2.54 -9.82 5.29
CA CYS A 25 3.31 -9.24 4.19
C CYS A 25 3.37 -7.71 4.30
N ALA A 26 4.30 -7.12 3.55
CA ALA A 26 4.34 -5.67 3.40
C ALA A 26 3.11 -5.21 2.60
N SER A 27 2.25 -4.46 3.27
CA SER A 27 1.04 -3.84 2.74
C SER A 27 1.26 -2.34 2.62
N HIS A 28 0.63 -1.71 1.64
CA HIS A 28 0.67 -0.26 1.45
C HIS A 28 -0.73 0.32 1.60
N SER A 29 -0.85 1.47 2.26
CA SER A 29 -2.12 2.23 2.26
C SER A 29 -2.41 2.82 0.89
N ILE A 30 -1.38 3.26 0.16
CA ILE A 30 -1.48 3.72 -1.23
C ILE A 30 -1.12 2.55 -2.15
N PRO A 31 -1.91 2.23 -3.19
CA PRO A 31 -1.65 1.08 -4.06
C PRO A 31 -0.21 1.02 -4.58
N ASP A 32 0.44 -0.15 -4.45
CA ASP A 32 1.83 -0.36 -4.90
C ASP A 32 2.02 -0.07 -6.40
N GLY A 33 0.94 -0.21 -7.19
CA GLY A 33 0.91 0.18 -8.59
C GLY A 33 1.37 1.63 -8.85
N PHE A 34 1.10 2.57 -7.94
CA PHE A 34 1.55 3.96 -8.05
C PHE A 34 3.06 4.08 -7.80
N PHE A 35 3.56 3.47 -6.72
CA PHE A 35 4.97 3.51 -6.38
C PHE A 35 5.81 2.85 -7.47
N ARG A 36 5.38 1.68 -7.98
CA ARG A 36 6.08 1.00 -9.08
C ARG A 36 6.19 1.87 -10.34
N LEU A 37 5.14 2.63 -10.65
CA LEU A 37 5.15 3.50 -11.83
C LEU A 37 6.14 4.66 -11.65
N ILE A 38 6.10 5.33 -10.50
CA ILE A 38 6.98 6.47 -10.18
C ILE A 38 8.43 6.02 -10.05
N SER A 39 8.69 4.98 -9.25
CA SER A 39 10.03 4.46 -9.00
C SER A 39 10.70 3.95 -10.28
N ARG A 40 9.95 3.37 -11.23
CA ARG A 40 10.52 2.97 -12.53
C ARG A 40 11.07 4.14 -13.33
N GLN A 41 10.45 5.32 -13.23
CA GLN A 41 10.89 6.52 -13.94
C GLN A 41 12.12 7.18 -13.29
N ASN A 42 12.39 6.89 -12.01
CA ASN A 42 13.44 7.54 -11.23
C ASN A 42 14.45 6.55 -10.61
N SER A 43 14.84 5.51 -11.36
CA SER A 43 15.85 4.51 -10.94
C SER A 43 15.59 3.87 -9.57
N GLY A 44 14.32 3.65 -9.24
CA GLY A 44 13.88 3.05 -7.97
C GLY A 44 13.62 4.04 -6.84
N LYS A 45 13.90 5.34 -7.04
CA LYS A 45 13.91 6.34 -5.97
C LYS A 45 12.66 7.21 -5.95
N LEU A 46 12.17 7.48 -4.75
CA LEU A 46 11.09 8.42 -4.45
C LEU A 46 11.65 9.66 -3.75
N ILE A 47 10.93 10.78 -3.82
CA ILE A 47 11.28 11.99 -3.08
C ILE A 47 10.70 11.89 -1.68
N GLN A 48 11.57 11.87 -0.66
CA GLN A 48 11.18 11.88 0.73
C GLN A 48 11.16 13.32 1.26
N ILE A 49 10.01 13.71 1.79
CA ILE A 49 9.80 15.00 2.45
C ILE A 49 9.80 14.72 3.97
N PRO A 50 10.79 15.23 4.73
CA PRO A 50 10.85 15.00 6.16
C PRO A 50 9.71 15.73 6.89
N ALA A 51 9.16 15.12 7.93
CA ALA A 51 8.08 15.70 8.75
C ALA A 51 8.53 16.89 9.62
N GLY A 52 9.83 17.17 9.70
CA GLY A 52 10.41 18.24 10.51
C GLY A 52 11.65 18.83 9.87
N ALA A 53 12.58 19.34 10.69
CA ALA A 53 13.85 19.86 10.20
C ALA A 53 14.61 18.76 9.43
N GLY A 54 14.91 19.02 8.16
CA GLY A 54 15.61 18.07 7.31
C GLY A 54 15.61 18.52 5.86
N ASN A 55 16.46 17.90 5.04
CA ASN A 55 16.53 18.17 3.61
C ASN A 55 15.67 17.15 2.85
N ILE A 56 15.01 17.65 1.80
CA ILE A 56 14.39 16.79 0.79
C ILE A 56 15.49 15.92 0.17
N HIS A 57 15.27 14.62 0.13
CA HIS A 57 16.24 13.67 -0.40
C HIS A 57 15.54 12.50 -1.09
N PHE A 58 16.30 11.71 -1.83
CA PHE A 58 15.80 10.50 -2.46
C PHE A 58 15.82 9.31 -1.51
N SER A 59 14.78 8.51 -1.53
CA SER A 59 14.59 7.34 -0.69
C SER A 59 13.92 6.20 -1.46
N ASN A 60 14.07 4.96 -1.00
CA ASN A 60 13.29 3.82 -1.52
C ASN A 60 12.11 3.49 -0.59
N GLU A 61 11.92 4.27 0.47
CA GLU A 61 10.83 4.09 1.42
C GLU A 61 9.49 4.50 0.80
N THR A 62 8.53 3.59 0.93
CA THR A 62 7.21 3.65 0.30
C THR A 62 6.08 3.70 1.33
N GLY A 63 6.42 3.78 2.63
CA GLY A 63 5.45 3.76 3.73
C GLY A 63 4.77 2.40 3.95
N LYS A 64 5.41 1.30 3.51
CA LYS A 64 4.86 -0.06 3.69
C LYS A 64 4.90 -0.51 5.15
N ALA A 65 3.89 -1.25 5.59
CA ALA A 65 3.78 -1.82 6.93
C ALA A 65 3.34 -3.28 6.88
N LYS A 66 3.69 -4.09 7.89
CA LYS A 66 3.23 -5.47 8.01
C LYS A 66 1.82 -5.51 8.61
N LEU A 67 0.79 -5.52 7.76
CA LEU A 67 -0.61 -5.39 8.19
C LEU A 67 -1.48 -6.59 7.80
N LEU A 68 -1.38 -7.04 6.56
CA LEU A 68 -2.26 -8.08 6.01
C LEU A 68 -1.50 -9.39 5.81
N CYS A 69 -2.24 -10.50 5.92
CA CYS A 69 -1.74 -11.77 5.40
C CYS A 69 -1.82 -11.75 3.86
N LYS A 70 -1.03 -12.61 3.21
CA LYS A 70 -0.96 -12.68 1.74
C LYS A 70 -2.33 -12.83 1.04
N VAL A 71 -3.28 -13.53 1.67
CA VAL A 71 -4.64 -13.74 1.12
C VAL A 71 -5.44 -12.44 1.15
N CYS A 72 -5.44 -11.74 2.28
CA CYS A 72 -6.14 -10.46 2.43
C CYS A 72 -5.49 -9.38 1.56
N GLU A 73 -4.15 -9.35 1.51
CA GLU A 73 -3.40 -8.44 0.63
C GLU A 73 -3.78 -8.66 -0.84
N ALA A 74 -3.85 -9.90 -1.31
CA ALA A 74 -4.25 -10.20 -2.69
C ALA A 74 -5.71 -9.78 -2.97
N TYR A 75 -6.60 -9.95 -2.00
CA TYR A 75 -7.99 -9.50 -2.09
C TYR A 75 -8.06 -7.97 -2.21
N PHE A 76 -7.35 -7.23 -1.35
CA PHE A 76 -7.32 -5.77 -1.39
C PHE A 76 -6.78 -5.25 -2.73
N ASN A 77 -5.65 -5.81 -3.16
CA ASN A 77 -5.04 -5.46 -4.43
C ASN A 77 -5.99 -5.68 -5.62
N LYS A 78 -6.78 -6.76 -5.59
CA LYS A 78 -7.69 -7.12 -6.68
C LYS A 78 -8.96 -6.26 -6.69
N GLU A 79 -9.60 -6.11 -5.54
CA GLU A 79 -10.94 -5.52 -5.45
C GLU A 79 -10.92 -4.00 -5.28
N PHE A 80 -9.89 -3.43 -4.64
CA PHE A 80 -9.84 -2.00 -4.32
C PHE A 80 -8.79 -1.25 -5.13
N ASP A 81 -7.59 -1.82 -5.25
CA ASP A 81 -6.45 -1.09 -5.84
C ASP A 81 -6.42 -1.20 -7.37
N SER A 82 -6.59 -2.41 -7.90
CA SER A 82 -6.50 -2.69 -9.34
C SER A 82 -7.47 -1.86 -10.19
N PRO A 83 -8.75 -1.66 -9.81
CA PRO A 83 -9.65 -0.81 -10.58
C PRO A 83 -9.11 0.61 -10.76
N LEU A 84 -8.62 1.23 -9.69
CA LEU A 84 -8.09 2.59 -9.71
C LEU A 84 -6.78 2.68 -10.51
N VAL A 85 -5.84 1.75 -10.27
CA VAL A 85 -4.56 1.72 -10.99
C VAL A 85 -4.77 1.52 -12.50
N ASN A 86 -5.72 0.67 -12.89
CA ASN A 86 -6.02 0.42 -14.30
C ASN A 86 -6.72 1.63 -14.96
N ALA A 87 -7.62 2.30 -14.22
CA ALA A 87 -8.25 3.54 -14.69
C ALA A 87 -7.21 4.62 -14.99
N PHE A 88 -6.25 4.84 -14.09
CA PHE A 88 -5.18 5.81 -14.32
C PHE A 88 -4.30 5.46 -15.51
N LYS A 89 -3.94 4.18 -15.68
CA LYS A 89 -3.19 3.73 -16.88
C LYS A 89 -3.95 3.99 -18.18
N MET A 90 -5.26 3.75 -18.19
CA MET A 90 -6.09 4.03 -19.36
C MET A 90 -6.19 5.53 -19.62
N TRP A 91 -6.29 6.34 -18.57
CA TRP A 91 -6.36 7.79 -18.71
C TRP A 91 -5.04 8.37 -19.23
N ASP A 92 -3.89 7.90 -18.75
CA ASP A 92 -2.57 8.27 -19.28
C ASP A 92 -2.48 8.01 -20.80
N LEU A 93 -2.95 6.85 -21.27
CA LEU A 93 -2.96 6.53 -22.70
C LEU A 93 -3.87 7.49 -23.49
N GLN A 94 -5.02 7.86 -22.95
CA GLN A 94 -5.91 8.82 -23.60
C GLN A 94 -5.34 10.23 -23.61
N ILE A 95 -4.63 10.66 -22.56
CA ILE A 95 -3.95 11.96 -22.52
C ILE A 95 -2.85 12.01 -23.59
N ILE A 96 -2.10 10.92 -23.77
CA ILE A 96 -1.09 10.82 -24.83
C ILE A 96 -1.72 10.92 -26.22
N GLU A 97 -2.89 10.30 -26.43
CA GLU A 97 -3.58 10.27 -27.74
C GLU A 97 -4.33 11.59 -28.06
N ARG A 98 -5.03 12.16 -27.07
CA ARG A 98 -6.04 13.23 -27.27
C ARG A 98 -5.68 14.55 -26.57
N GLY A 99 -4.53 14.60 -25.90
CA GLY A 99 -4.13 15.72 -25.06
C GLY A 99 -5.06 15.90 -23.85
N LEU A 100 -5.11 17.12 -23.31
CA LEU A 100 -5.86 17.45 -22.10
C LEU A 100 -7.39 17.37 -22.22
N THR A 101 -7.91 17.08 -23.41
CA THR A 101 -9.35 16.82 -23.63
C THR A 101 -9.76 15.39 -23.26
N ALA A 102 -8.79 14.54 -22.93
CA ALA A 102 -9.03 13.17 -22.48
C ALA A 102 -9.87 13.16 -21.19
N GLY A 103 -11.13 12.76 -21.33
CA GLY A 103 -12.02 12.47 -20.21
C GLY A 103 -12.13 10.98 -20.00
N TYR A 104 -11.94 10.53 -18.77
CA TYR A 104 -12.15 9.15 -18.38
C TYR A 104 -13.36 9.06 -17.45
N ASN A 105 -14.36 8.25 -17.82
CA ASN A 105 -15.50 7.99 -16.96
C ASN A 105 -15.15 6.86 -15.99
N PHE A 106 -14.94 7.21 -14.73
CA PHE A 106 -14.63 6.25 -13.67
C PHE A 106 -15.83 6.11 -12.73
N SER A 107 -16.16 4.87 -12.37
CA SER A 107 -17.28 4.58 -11.47
C SER A 107 -17.03 5.19 -10.09
N THR A 108 -18.04 5.90 -9.59
CA THR A 108 -18.00 6.51 -8.25
C THR A 108 -17.84 5.45 -7.17
N GLU A 109 -18.39 4.25 -7.39
CA GLU A 109 -18.25 3.10 -6.49
C GLU A 109 -16.79 2.66 -6.38
N HIS A 110 -16.07 2.54 -7.50
CA HIS A 110 -14.65 2.18 -7.47
C HIS A 110 -13.77 3.26 -6.81
N ILE A 111 -14.10 4.56 -6.98
CA ILE A 111 -13.43 5.64 -6.25
C ILE A 111 -13.67 5.49 -4.74
N ALA A 112 -14.94 5.33 -4.35
CA ALA A 112 -15.32 5.20 -2.94
C ALA A 112 -14.65 3.99 -2.29
N GLN A 113 -14.58 2.87 -3.01
CA GLN A 113 -13.91 1.65 -2.57
C GLN A 113 -12.40 1.83 -2.39
N ALA A 114 -11.71 2.45 -3.34
CA ALA A 114 -10.27 2.72 -3.24
C ALA A 114 -9.96 3.72 -2.11
N LEU A 115 -10.77 4.76 -1.94
CA LEU A 115 -10.60 5.70 -0.82
C LEU A 115 -10.87 5.01 0.52
N ALA A 116 -11.88 4.15 0.59
CA ALA A 116 -12.19 3.39 1.79
C ALA A 116 -11.05 2.44 2.19
N SER A 117 -10.40 1.77 1.24
CA SER A 117 -9.23 0.91 1.53
C SER A 117 -8.02 1.70 2.04
N ILE A 118 -7.76 2.87 1.46
CA ILE A 118 -6.71 3.80 1.91
C ILE A 118 -7.00 4.25 3.35
N PHE A 119 -8.19 4.80 3.62
CA PHE A 119 -8.55 5.32 4.94
C PHE A 119 -8.60 4.24 6.01
N TRP A 120 -9.06 3.04 5.66
CA TRP A 120 -9.05 1.90 6.59
C TRP A 120 -7.64 1.57 7.06
N SER A 121 -6.67 1.58 6.13
CA SER A 121 -5.28 1.20 6.40
C SER A 121 -4.55 2.23 7.28
N GLU A 122 -4.80 3.52 7.07
CA GLU A 122 -4.21 4.62 7.86
C GLU A 122 -4.78 4.73 9.29
N HIS A 123 -5.99 4.24 9.53
CA HIS A 123 -6.61 4.28 10.86
C HIS A 123 -6.12 3.17 11.79
N LEU A 124 -5.30 2.23 11.29
CA LEU A 124 -4.78 1.14 12.10
C LEU A 124 -3.67 1.67 13.03
N PRO A 125 -3.80 1.48 14.36
CA PRO A 125 -2.83 2.04 15.30
C PRO A 125 -1.43 1.43 15.11
N GLU A 126 -0.38 2.25 15.27
CA GLU A 126 1.05 1.90 15.09
C GLU A 126 1.53 0.72 15.98
N ASN A 127 0.74 0.33 16.98
CA ASN A 127 1.03 -0.72 17.94
C ASN A 127 0.86 -2.15 17.40
N TRP A 128 0.57 -2.33 16.11
CA TRP A 128 0.68 -3.63 15.44
C TRP A 128 2.05 -3.96 14.87
N THR A 129 2.97 -3.00 14.94
CA THR A 129 4.38 -3.24 14.65
C THR A 129 4.94 -4.21 15.69
N VAL A 130 5.50 -5.30 15.19
CA VAL A 130 6.30 -6.25 15.97
C VAL A 130 7.29 -5.42 16.79
N THR A 131 7.22 -5.47 18.12
CA THR A 131 8.24 -4.88 18.99
C THR A 131 9.61 -5.34 18.49
N GLU A 132 10.38 -4.44 17.90
CA GLU A 132 11.77 -4.68 17.57
C GLU A 132 12.46 -5.08 18.88
N ALA A 133 12.92 -6.33 18.93
CA ALA A 133 13.81 -6.77 19.99
C ALA A 133 15.13 -6.05 19.80
N THR A 134 15.37 -5.00 20.58
CA THR A 134 16.72 -4.55 20.87
C THR A 134 17.45 -5.72 21.52
N ILE A 135 18.48 -6.22 20.85
CA ILE A 135 19.51 -7.09 21.44
C ILE A 135 20.46 -6.20 22.25
#